data_AF-A0A354FW61-F1
#
_entry.id   AF-A0A354FW61-F1
#
_cell.length_a   1.000
_cell.length_b   1.000
_cell.length_c   1.000
_cell.angle_alpha   90.00
_cell.angle_beta   90.00
_cell.angle_gamma   90.00
#
_symmetry.space_group_name_H-M   'P 1'
#
loop_
_entity.id
_entity.type
_entity.pdbx_description
1 polymer ?
#
loop_
_entity_poly.entity_id
_entity_poly.type
_entity_poly.pdbx_seq_one_letter_code
_entity_poly.pdbx_strand_id
1 'polypeptide(L)'
;MIKWTLQKIVGSKNQRELKRMQPLVERINELEEAYQRESEEQLLSRVKDWQKHLHRYLPLQLPTKRQLETMDNESILAAATHVQERFDALRDEFPNLPTRIKTREDINDAKTAFNKIDEEFPDLRDKYLDNILPEAYATVKNGARRLCGTEIEVVDNMLLWDMIHFDVQLVGGISLHQGKIAEMQTGEGKTLVGTLPVFLNALTGLGVHLVTVNDYLARRDSEWMGALFKYLGLTVGCIQNQQFPSIRREQYYCDITYGTNAEFGFDYLRDNGMAGSTDDQVQRDHYFAIVDEVDSILIDEARTPLIISGPAVISNTEEYKRYRSEIEQLVKKQNHLCNELAAEANKALEEGDDDVAGRALFKLKLGQPRNRQFMRCMEDPDTRRLIEKTELSFYQDAQKKELFAIKEELYFTVDEKGHDADLMEMGREFLSPEDPEAFVIPDLATEFADVDANSDLDDEKRLAEKDKIQTKMDAQGTRVHAISQLLKAYCLYEKDNEYVVKEGKVV
;
A
#
# COMPACT_ATOMS: atom_id res chain seq x y z
N MET A 1 49.10 12.10 15.02
CA MET A 1 49.30 12.71 16.36
C MET A 1 48.27 13.80 16.67
N ILE A 2 48.12 14.84 15.83
CA ILE A 2 47.18 15.97 16.05
C ILE A 2 45.71 15.53 16.23
N LYS A 3 45.20 14.60 15.42
CA LYS A 3 43.81 14.09 15.52
C LYS A 3 43.54 13.32 16.83
N TRP A 4 44.55 12.62 17.35
CA TRP A 4 44.48 11.83 18.59
C TRP A 4 44.58 12.73 19.84
N THR A 5 45.44 13.75 19.81
CA THR A 5 45.50 14.77 20.87
C THR A 5 44.24 15.65 20.89
N LEU A 6 43.70 16.04 19.73
CA LEU A 6 42.40 16.75 19.66
C LEU A 6 41.23 15.89 20.18
N GLN A 7 41.19 14.59 19.89
CA GLN A 7 40.18 13.68 20.46
C GLN A 7 40.31 13.53 21.98
N LYS A 8 41.52 13.57 22.54
CA LYS A 8 41.72 13.56 24.00
C LYS A 8 41.29 14.87 24.69
N ILE A 9 41.39 16.00 24.00
CA ILE A 9 41.05 17.32 24.56
C ILE A 9 39.56 17.66 24.37
N VAL A 10 38.98 17.33 23.20
CA VAL A 10 37.60 17.69 22.80
C VAL A 10 36.61 16.54 23.05
N GLY A 11 37.10 15.32 23.23
CA GLY A 11 36.29 14.10 23.33
C GLY A 11 35.83 13.57 21.96
N SER A 12 35.34 12.33 21.95
CA SER A 12 34.70 11.75 20.75
C SER A 12 33.38 12.46 20.41
N LYS A 13 32.82 12.23 19.21
CA LYS A 13 31.47 12.71 18.87
C LYS A 13 30.45 12.23 19.92
N ASN A 14 30.51 10.95 20.27
CA ASN A 14 29.60 10.34 21.25
C ASN A 14 29.76 10.94 22.65
N GLN A 15 31.01 11.19 23.10
CA GLN A 15 31.24 11.86 24.39
C GLN A 15 30.65 13.27 24.45
N ARG A 16 30.65 14.01 23.33
CA ARG A 16 30.03 15.33 23.26
C ARG A 16 28.50 15.24 23.27
N GLU A 17 27.93 14.25 22.59
CA GLU A 17 26.48 14.00 22.64
C GLU A 17 26.03 13.64 24.06
N LEU A 18 26.74 12.75 24.75
CA LEU A 18 26.47 12.41 26.15
C LEU A 18 26.50 13.66 27.06
N LYS A 19 27.52 14.52 26.90
CA LYS A 19 27.60 15.79 27.63
C LYS A 19 26.45 16.75 27.34
N ARG A 20 25.89 16.72 26.12
CA ARG A 20 24.72 17.54 25.75
C ARG A 20 23.43 17.04 26.39
N MET A 21 23.33 15.74 26.68
CA MET A 21 22.17 15.14 27.35
C MET A 21 22.19 15.35 28.87
N GLN A 22 23.37 15.59 29.46
CA GLN A 22 23.51 15.70 30.92
C GLN A 22 22.58 16.75 31.58
N PRO A 23 22.42 17.99 31.05
CA PRO A 23 21.48 18.95 31.64
C PRO A 23 20.02 18.48 31.61
N LEU A 24 19.66 17.69 30.58
CA LEU A 24 18.32 17.13 30.46
C LEU A 24 18.09 16.02 31.50
N VAL A 25 19.10 15.18 31.73
CA VAL A 25 19.09 14.14 32.79
C VAL A 25 18.97 14.77 34.18
N GLU A 26 19.75 15.82 34.45
CA GLU A 26 19.66 16.57 35.70
C GLU A 26 18.25 17.15 35.89
N ARG A 27 17.69 17.76 34.84
CA ARG A 27 16.34 18.30 34.86
C ARG A 27 15.26 17.23 35.12
N ILE A 28 15.38 16.05 34.52
CA ILE A 28 14.48 14.92 34.75
C ILE A 28 14.51 14.51 36.24
N ASN A 29 15.70 14.41 36.83
CA ASN A 29 15.86 14.02 38.23
C ASN A 29 15.28 15.07 39.19
N GLU A 30 15.51 16.36 38.93
CA GLU A 30 14.92 17.45 39.71
C GLU A 30 13.38 17.41 39.70
N LEU A 31 12.79 17.15 38.53
CA LEU A 31 11.34 17.03 38.37
C LEU A 31 10.80 15.78 39.06
N GLU A 32 11.49 14.64 38.94
CA GLU A 32 11.08 13.40 39.60
C GLU A 32 11.03 13.57 41.12
N GLU A 33 12.04 14.22 41.72
CA GLU A 33 12.06 14.51 43.15
C GLU A 33 10.88 15.40 43.58
N ALA A 34 10.51 16.38 42.75
CA ALA A 34 9.32 17.20 43.00
C ALA A 34 8.03 16.36 42.94
N TYR A 35 7.92 15.45 41.97
CA TYR A 35 6.73 14.61 41.76
C TYR A 35 6.52 13.55 42.84
N GLN A 36 7.54 13.22 43.64
CA GLN A 36 7.37 12.33 44.80
C GLN A 36 6.39 12.89 45.84
N ARG A 37 6.15 14.20 45.85
CA ARG A 37 5.21 14.85 46.78
C ARG A 37 3.81 15.03 46.20
N GLU A 38 3.62 14.72 44.92
CA GLU A 38 2.33 14.87 44.22
C GLU A 38 1.44 13.65 44.44
N SER A 39 0.13 13.84 44.39
CA SER A 39 -0.81 12.72 44.39
C SER A 39 -0.76 11.94 43.06
N GLU A 40 -1.24 10.70 43.07
CA GLU A 40 -1.41 9.92 41.84
C GLU A 40 -2.36 10.61 40.84
N GLU A 41 -3.44 11.21 41.34
CA GLU A 41 -4.40 11.95 40.51
C GLU A 41 -3.74 13.11 39.77
N GLN A 42 -2.83 13.85 40.41
CA GLN A 42 -2.08 14.93 39.78
C GLN A 42 -1.19 14.41 38.65
N LEU A 43 -0.51 13.29 38.88
CA LEU A 43 0.35 12.65 37.91
C LEU A 43 -0.45 12.16 36.69
N LEU A 44 -1.57 11.48 36.90
CA LEU A 44 -2.45 11.00 35.83
C LEU A 44 -3.17 12.13 35.08
N SER A 45 -3.53 13.22 35.77
CA SER A 45 -4.09 14.41 35.12
C SER A 45 -3.11 15.00 34.10
N ARG A 46 -1.82 15.07 34.46
CA ARG A 46 -0.76 15.56 33.56
C ARG A 46 -0.65 14.71 32.29
N VAL A 47 -0.72 13.38 32.42
CA VAL A 47 -0.71 12.46 31.27
C VAL A 47 -1.89 12.76 30.34
N LYS A 48 -3.10 12.92 30.90
CA LYS A 48 -4.31 13.26 30.14
C LYS A 48 -4.21 14.60 29.44
N ASP A 49 -3.58 15.60 30.06
CA ASP A 49 -3.39 16.91 29.44
C ASP A 49 -2.44 16.84 28.23
N TRP A 50 -1.36 16.05 28.32
CA TRP A 50 -0.48 15.80 27.18
C TRP A 50 -1.18 15.04 26.06
N GLN A 51 -1.90 13.96 26.38
CA GLN A 51 -2.71 13.23 25.42
C GLN A 51 -3.73 14.15 24.76
N LYS A 52 -4.45 14.98 25.52
CA LYS A 52 -5.42 15.94 24.97
C LYS A 52 -4.77 16.91 23.99
N HIS A 53 -3.57 17.41 24.29
CA HIS A 53 -2.84 18.29 23.38
C HIS A 53 -2.41 17.56 22.11
N LEU A 54 -1.74 16.41 22.25
CA LEU A 54 -1.16 15.64 21.15
C LEU A 54 -2.21 14.99 20.27
N HIS A 55 -3.31 14.51 20.86
CA HIS A 55 -4.39 13.84 20.15
C HIS A 55 -5.07 14.76 19.15
N ARG A 56 -4.89 16.10 19.23
CA ARG A 56 -5.30 17.09 18.20
C ARG A 56 -4.61 16.88 16.84
N TYR A 57 -3.51 16.14 16.81
CA TYR A 57 -2.74 15.81 15.61
C TYR A 57 -2.97 14.39 15.08
N LEU A 58 -3.93 13.64 15.65
CA LEU A 58 -4.38 12.36 15.08
C LEU A 58 -5.08 12.55 13.72
N PRO A 59 -5.03 11.53 12.84
CA PRO A 59 -5.82 11.49 11.62
C PRO A 59 -7.31 11.70 11.90
N LEU A 60 -7.97 12.48 11.05
CA LEU A 60 -9.40 12.74 11.17
C LEU A 60 -10.20 11.67 10.42
N GLN A 61 -10.95 10.85 11.15
CA GLN A 61 -11.85 9.88 10.53
C GLN A 61 -13.10 10.58 10.02
N LEU A 62 -13.21 10.70 8.69
CA LEU A 62 -14.35 11.31 8.02
C LEU A 62 -15.06 10.28 7.14
N PRO A 63 -16.41 10.29 7.12
CA PRO A 63 -17.16 9.51 6.17
C PRO A 63 -16.74 9.85 4.73
N THR A 64 -16.71 8.84 3.88
CA THR A 64 -16.51 9.00 2.43
C THR A 64 -17.65 9.82 1.82
N LYS A 65 -17.42 10.39 0.63
CA LYS A 65 -18.46 11.12 -0.10
C LYS A 65 -19.74 10.29 -0.29
N ARG A 66 -19.59 9.01 -0.63
CA ARG A 66 -20.69 8.06 -0.77
C ARG A 66 -21.44 7.84 0.55
N GLN A 67 -20.72 7.70 1.67
CA GLN A 67 -21.35 7.58 2.99
C GLN A 67 -22.11 8.87 3.35
N LEU A 68 -21.54 10.06 3.11
CA LEU A 68 -22.20 11.34 3.37
C LEU A 68 -23.49 11.52 2.56
N GLU A 69 -23.57 10.98 1.34
CA GLU A 69 -24.76 11.03 0.49
C GLU A 69 -25.93 10.22 1.06
N THR A 70 -25.62 9.06 1.67
CA THR A 70 -26.59 8.13 2.27
C THR A 70 -26.91 8.42 3.74
N MET A 71 -26.10 9.24 4.42
CA MET A 71 -26.30 9.60 5.83
C MET A 71 -27.52 10.52 6.03
N ASP A 72 -28.22 10.31 7.14
CA ASP A 72 -29.28 11.19 7.60
C ASP A 72 -28.74 12.52 8.16
N ASN A 73 -29.63 13.50 8.34
CA ASN A 73 -29.24 14.83 8.80
C ASN A 73 -28.64 14.83 10.21
N GLU A 74 -29.05 13.89 11.07
CA GLU A 74 -28.53 13.76 12.44
C GLU A 74 -27.07 13.29 12.43
N SER A 75 -26.76 12.25 11.65
CA SER A 75 -25.38 11.74 11.50
C SER A 75 -24.46 12.76 10.84
N ILE A 76 -24.97 13.54 9.88
CA ILE A 76 -24.20 14.64 9.25
C ILE A 76 -23.89 15.72 10.28
N LEU A 77 -24.86 16.10 11.11
CA LEU A 77 -24.63 17.10 12.15
C LEU A 77 -23.61 16.61 13.18
N ALA A 78 -23.70 15.34 13.59
CA ALA A 78 -22.73 14.73 14.50
C ALA A 78 -21.30 14.72 13.91
N ALA A 79 -21.15 14.32 12.64
CA ALA A 79 -19.87 14.38 11.95
C ALA A 79 -19.35 15.83 11.87
N ALA A 80 -20.19 16.79 11.47
CA ALA A 80 -19.82 18.19 11.39
C ALA A 80 -19.38 18.78 12.75
N THR A 81 -20.08 18.43 13.83
CA THR A 81 -19.70 18.81 15.20
C THR A 81 -18.33 18.25 15.58
N HIS A 82 -18.06 16.98 15.28
CA HIS A 82 -16.77 16.37 15.56
C HIS A 82 -15.61 17.09 14.84
N VAL A 83 -15.79 17.44 13.55
CA VAL A 83 -14.78 18.20 12.80
C VAL A 83 -14.61 19.61 13.35
N GLN A 84 -15.70 20.28 13.72
CA GLN A 84 -15.66 21.62 14.30
C GLN A 84 -14.86 21.64 15.60
N GLU A 85 -15.13 20.72 16.53
CA GLU A 85 -14.39 20.58 17.78
C GLU A 85 -12.89 20.36 17.51
N ARG A 86 -12.57 19.54 16.50
CA ARG A 86 -11.19 19.31 16.09
C ARG A 86 -10.51 20.57 15.56
N PHE A 87 -11.17 21.33 14.70
CA PHE A 87 -10.61 22.54 14.11
C PHE A 87 -10.47 23.67 15.13
N ASP A 88 -11.41 23.75 16.08
CA ASP A 88 -11.33 24.70 17.18
C ASP A 88 -10.14 24.39 18.08
N ALA A 89 -9.86 23.10 18.32
CA ALA A 89 -8.67 22.70 19.05
C ALA A 89 -7.37 23.07 18.33
N LEU A 90 -7.34 23.09 16.99
CA LEU A 90 -6.16 23.41 16.17
C LEU A 90 -6.04 24.91 15.81
N ARG A 91 -6.99 25.74 16.23
CA ARG A 91 -7.15 27.12 15.73
C ARG A 91 -5.96 28.03 16.01
N ASP A 92 -5.33 27.86 17.17
CA ASP A 92 -4.21 28.69 17.60
C ASP A 92 -2.99 28.51 16.67
N GLU A 93 -2.81 27.30 16.14
CA GLU A 93 -1.73 26.96 15.20
C GLU A 93 -2.17 27.23 13.75
N PHE A 94 -3.45 26.98 13.44
CA PHE A 94 -4.01 27.06 12.08
C PHE A 94 -5.23 27.99 12.02
N PRO A 95 -5.03 29.32 12.00
CA PRO A 95 -6.13 30.29 12.08
C PRO A 95 -7.04 30.30 10.85
N ASN A 96 -6.55 29.80 9.70
CA ASN A 96 -7.27 29.80 8.42
C ASN A 96 -8.22 28.60 8.25
N LEU A 97 -8.34 27.72 9.25
CA LEU A 97 -9.29 26.61 9.19
C LEU A 97 -10.73 27.13 9.06
N PRO A 98 -11.64 26.38 8.40
CA PRO A 98 -13.07 26.67 8.41
C PRO A 98 -13.63 26.86 9.84
N THR A 99 -14.51 27.86 10.00
CA THR A 99 -15.07 28.24 11.32
C THR A 99 -16.51 27.76 11.52
N ARG A 100 -17.18 27.31 10.46
CA ARG A 100 -18.54 26.81 10.51
C ARG A 100 -18.67 25.59 9.62
N ILE A 101 -18.88 24.44 10.24
CA ILE A 101 -19.11 23.16 9.56
C ILE A 101 -20.49 22.67 9.96
N LYS A 102 -21.43 22.56 9.01
CA LYS A 102 -22.80 22.09 9.24
C LYS A 102 -23.35 21.21 8.14
N THR A 103 -22.91 21.42 6.90
CA THR A 103 -23.46 20.77 5.72
C THR A 103 -22.52 19.69 5.20
N ARG A 104 -23.03 18.86 4.28
CA ARG A 104 -22.23 17.85 3.56
C ARG A 104 -21.07 18.48 2.79
N GLU A 105 -21.31 19.64 2.18
CA GLU A 105 -20.31 20.40 1.44
C GLU A 105 -19.23 20.94 2.40
N ASP A 106 -19.64 21.49 3.55
CA ASP A 106 -18.69 21.97 4.56
C ASP A 106 -17.76 20.85 5.07
N ILE A 107 -18.27 19.63 5.26
CA ILE A 107 -17.46 18.48 5.69
C ILE A 107 -16.43 18.12 4.62
N ASN A 108 -16.82 18.16 3.34
CA ASN A 108 -15.91 17.87 2.24
C ASN A 108 -14.82 18.95 2.07
N ASP A 109 -15.18 20.21 2.24
CA ASP A 109 -14.24 21.33 2.25
C ASP A 109 -13.30 21.25 3.47
N ALA A 110 -13.84 20.88 4.63
CA ALA A 110 -13.05 20.66 5.83
C ALA A 110 -12.04 19.52 5.63
N LYS A 111 -12.42 18.42 4.98
CA LYS A 111 -11.48 17.35 4.61
C LYS A 111 -10.31 17.88 3.78
N THR A 112 -10.61 18.72 2.80
CA THR A 112 -9.58 19.33 1.95
C THR A 112 -8.68 20.30 2.73
N ALA A 113 -9.24 21.06 3.67
CA ALA A 113 -8.48 21.95 4.53
C ALA A 113 -7.59 21.19 5.52
N PHE A 114 -8.10 20.11 6.11
CA PHE A 114 -7.37 19.26 7.04
C PHE A 114 -6.17 18.59 6.38
N ASN A 115 -6.36 18.00 5.19
CA ASN A 115 -5.26 17.34 4.46
C ASN A 115 -4.09 18.29 4.15
N LYS A 116 -4.32 19.59 4.03
CA LYS A 116 -3.25 20.57 3.79
C LYS A 116 -2.39 20.84 5.03
N ILE A 117 -2.97 20.74 6.22
CA ILE A 117 -2.27 21.00 7.48
C ILE A 117 -1.71 19.72 8.12
N ASP A 118 -2.24 18.56 7.74
CA ASP A 118 -1.80 17.24 8.23
C ASP A 118 -0.32 16.99 7.95
N GLU A 119 0.21 17.53 6.85
CA GLU A 119 1.65 17.46 6.51
C GLU A 119 2.54 18.17 7.56
N GLU A 120 2.02 19.13 8.32
CA GLU A 120 2.75 19.88 9.35
C GLU A 120 2.71 19.18 10.74
N PHE A 121 1.84 18.18 10.91
CA PHE A 121 1.61 17.55 12.21
C PHE A 121 2.82 16.79 12.78
N PRO A 122 3.63 16.06 11.98
CA PRO A 122 4.82 15.39 12.51
C PRO A 122 5.78 16.37 13.20
N ASP A 123 6.11 17.49 12.56
CA ASP A 123 7.06 18.48 13.10
C ASP A 123 6.52 19.17 14.38
N LEU A 124 5.23 19.50 14.41
CA LEU A 124 4.59 20.08 15.59
C LEU A 124 4.57 19.12 16.77
N ARG A 125 4.28 17.84 16.49
CA ARG A 125 4.27 16.78 17.49
C ARG A 125 5.67 16.54 18.06
N ASP A 126 6.68 16.39 17.21
CA ASP A 126 8.06 16.17 17.63
C ASP A 126 8.56 17.33 18.50
N LYS A 127 8.27 18.57 18.08
CA LYS A 127 8.59 19.76 18.88
C LYS A 127 7.90 19.74 20.24
N TYR A 128 6.64 19.32 20.33
CA TYR A 128 5.94 19.22 21.61
C TYR A 128 6.49 18.11 22.48
N LEU A 129 6.76 16.93 21.90
CA LEU A 129 7.37 15.79 22.59
C LEU A 129 8.74 16.14 23.18
N ASP A 130 9.60 16.82 22.40
CA ASP A 130 10.89 17.33 22.87
C ASP A 130 10.75 18.29 24.06
N ASN A 131 9.72 19.16 24.02
CA ASN A 131 9.47 20.11 25.10
C ASN A 131 9.01 19.43 26.40
N ILE A 132 8.16 18.41 26.31
CA ILE A 132 7.63 17.70 27.49
C ILE A 132 8.50 16.52 27.93
N LEU A 133 9.54 16.17 27.18
CA LEU A 133 10.41 15.03 27.45
C LEU A 133 10.90 15.00 28.91
N PRO A 134 11.46 16.08 29.49
CA PRO A 134 11.93 16.03 30.87
C PRO A 134 10.83 15.68 31.87
N GLU A 135 9.66 16.30 31.75
CA GLU A 135 8.48 16.06 32.59
C GLU A 135 7.90 14.66 32.39
N ALA A 136 7.84 14.18 31.14
CA ALA A 136 7.35 12.85 30.81
C ALA A 136 8.27 11.76 31.37
N TYR A 137 9.59 11.92 31.23
CA TYR A 137 10.55 10.95 31.75
C TYR A 137 10.59 10.95 33.28
N ALA A 138 10.46 12.12 33.90
CA ALA A 138 10.28 12.23 35.35
C ALA A 138 8.99 11.52 35.81
N THR A 139 7.92 11.63 35.04
CA THR A 139 6.64 10.94 35.30
C THR A 139 6.80 9.41 35.25
N VAL A 140 7.49 8.89 34.24
CA VAL A 140 7.78 7.45 34.12
C VAL A 140 8.65 6.95 35.27
N LYS A 141 9.74 7.67 35.57
CA LYS A 141 10.64 7.32 36.67
C LYS A 141 9.93 7.37 38.02
N ASN A 142 9.06 8.35 38.24
CA ASN A 142 8.24 8.43 39.45
C ASN A 142 7.22 7.29 39.53
N GLY A 143 6.58 6.92 38.42
CA GLY A 143 5.71 5.74 38.34
C GLY A 143 6.44 4.46 38.72
N ALA A 144 7.65 4.24 38.18
CA ALA A 144 8.49 3.10 38.54
C ALA A 144 8.84 3.10 40.04
N ARG A 145 9.14 4.27 40.62
CA ARG A 145 9.38 4.41 42.07
C ARG A 145 8.14 4.06 42.89
N ARG A 146 6.95 4.50 42.49
CA ARG A 146 5.69 4.21 43.21
C ARG A 146 5.32 2.74 43.18
N LEU A 147 5.67 2.04 42.10
CA LEU A 147 5.48 0.59 41.98
C LEU A 147 6.50 -0.22 42.82
N CYS A 148 7.57 0.39 43.34
CA CYS A 148 8.54 -0.34 44.14
C CYS A 148 7.91 -1.00 45.37
N GLY A 149 8.16 -2.28 45.55
CA GLY A 149 7.57 -3.10 46.61
C GLY A 149 6.25 -3.79 46.25
N THR A 150 5.72 -3.57 45.04
CA THR A 150 4.53 -4.29 44.55
C THR A 150 4.90 -5.60 43.86
N GLU A 151 4.00 -6.59 43.91
CA GLU A 151 4.12 -7.84 43.16
C GLU A 151 3.29 -7.75 41.88
N ILE A 152 3.91 -8.06 40.74
CA ILE A 152 3.31 -8.02 39.41
C ILE A 152 3.30 -9.44 38.85
N GLU A 153 2.15 -9.89 38.35
CA GLU A 153 2.03 -11.16 37.63
C GLU A 153 2.61 -11.03 36.22
N VAL A 154 3.61 -11.84 35.91
CA VAL A 154 4.33 -11.88 34.63
C VAL A 154 4.52 -13.33 34.23
N VAL A 155 3.82 -13.75 33.17
CA VAL A 155 3.80 -15.09 32.59
C VAL A 155 3.67 -16.15 33.68
N ASP A 156 2.56 -16.08 34.42
CA ASP A 156 2.22 -17.00 35.50
C ASP A 156 3.18 -16.99 36.72
N ASN A 157 4.03 -15.96 36.86
CA ASN A 157 4.95 -15.78 37.98
C ASN A 157 4.75 -14.41 38.64
N MET A 158 4.78 -14.35 39.97
CA MET A 158 4.78 -13.09 40.71
C MET A 158 6.20 -12.54 40.81
N LEU A 159 6.44 -11.36 40.24
CA LEU A 159 7.71 -10.67 40.29
C LEU A 159 7.59 -9.41 41.16
N LEU A 160 8.55 -9.22 42.07
CA LEU A 160 8.68 -7.98 42.83
C LEU A 160 9.18 -6.87 41.90
N TRP A 161 8.47 -5.75 41.86
CA TRP A 161 8.98 -4.53 41.24
C TRP A 161 9.95 -3.85 42.22
N ASP A 162 11.24 -3.87 41.91
CA ASP A 162 12.31 -3.21 42.70
C ASP A 162 13.27 -2.47 41.78
N MET A 163 12.71 -1.63 40.90
CA MET A 163 13.46 -0.96 39.84
C MET A 163 13.07 0.50 39.72
N ILE A 164 14.08 1.37 39.64
CA ILE A 164 13.95 2.81 39.40
C ILE A 164 15.05 3.20 38.41
N HIS A 165 14.73 4.07 37.44
CA HIS A 165 15.68 4.44 36.39
C HIS A 165 16.94 5.15 36.94
N PHE A 166 18.12 4.65 36.56
CA PHE A 166 19.41 5.29 36.73
C PHE A 166 19.68 6.36 35.67
N ASP A 167 20.62 7.26 35.92
CA ASP A 167 20.98 8.35 34.99
C ASP A 167 21.42 7.83 33.62
N VAL A 168 22.19 6.73 33.59
CA VAL A 168 22.61 6.07 32.33
C VAL A 168 21.42 5.52 31.54
N GLN A 169 20.35 5.12 32.23
CA GLN A 169 19.12 4.66 31.60
C GLN A 169 18.30 5.83 31.04
N LEU A 170 18.32 6.99 31.71
CA LEU A 170 17.73 8.22 31.18
C LEU A 170 18.43 8.67 29.89
N VAL A 171 19.77 8.59 29.85
CA VAL A 171 20.57 8.83 28.63
C VAL A 171 20.19 7.85 27.51
N GLY A 172 20.02 6.57 27.85
CA GLY A 172 19.56 5.55 26.90
C GLY A 172 18.20 5.88 26.31
N GLY A 173 17.23 6.26 27.16
CA GLY A 173 15.89 6.65 26.74
C GLY A 173 15.89 7.86 25.79
N ILE A 174 16.64 8.92 26.14
CA ILE A 174 16.79 10.12 25.31
C ILE A 174 17.36 9.74 23.94
N SER A 175 18.36 8.85 23.92
CA SER A 175 18.98 8.39 22.67
C SER A 175 17.99 7.64 21.77
N LEU A 176 17.18 6.75 22.35
CA LEU A 176 16.16 5.99 21.62
C LEU A 176 15.05 6.90 21.07
N HIS A 177 14.59 7.89 21.85
CA HIS A 177 13.60 8.87 21.35
C HIS A 177 14.15 9.66 20.15
N GLN A 178 15.45 9.99 20.15
CA GLN A 178 16.13 10.66 19.04
C GLN A 178 16.42 9.76 17.82
N GLY A 179 15.86 8.54 17.77
CA GLY A 179 16.07 7.60 16.67
C GLY A 179 17.49 7.05 16.57
N LYS A 180 18.25 7.03 17.68
CA LYS A 180 19.61 6.50 17.75
C LYS A 180 19.63 5.10 18.35
N ILE A 181 20.72 4.37 18.12
CA ILE A 181 20.99 3.09 18.81
C ILE A 181 21.62 3.39 20.17
N ALA A 182 20.99 2.91 21.25
CA ALA A 182 21.53 2.96 22.60
C ALA A 182 22.29 1.66 22.93
N GLU A 183 23.61 1.67 22.78
CA GLU A 183 24.46 0.54 23.16
C GLU A 183 24.63 0.50 24.69
N MET A 184 24.08 -0.54 25.32
CA MET A 184 24.12 -0.75 26.77
C MET A 184 24.54 -2.18 27.07
N GLN A 185 25.39 -2.36 28.09
CA GLN A 185 25.83 -3.70 28.48
C GLN A 185 24.66 -4.52 29.06
N THR A 186 24.75 -5.84 28.92
CA THR A 186 23.77 -6.76 29.55
C THR A 186 23.74 -6.51 31.06
N GLY A 187 22.54 -6.36 31.62
CA GLY A 187 22.35 -6.04 33.04
C GLY A 187 22.14 -4.55 33.34
N GLU A 188 22.39 -3.65 32.37
CA GLU A 188 22.10 -2.21 32.52
C GLU A 188 20.59 -1.88 32.44
N GLY A 189 19.73 -2.88 32.33
CA GLY A 189 18.27 -2.73 32.34
C GLY A 189 17.66 -2.19 31.04
N LYS A 190 18.10 -2.69 29.87
CA LYS A 190 17.56 -2.32 28.53
C LYS A 190 16.02 -2.32 28.48
N THR A 191 15.39 -3.33 29.06
CA THR A 191 13.92 -3.47 29.11
C THR A 191 13.26 -2.27 29.82
N LEU A 192 13.82 -1.83 30.95
CA LEU A 192 13.34 -0.66 31.69
C LEU A 192 13.64 0.66 30.97
N VAL A 193 14.76 0.75 30.26
CA VAL A 193 15.12 1.93 29.45
C VAL A 193 14.07 2.19 28.38
N GLY A 194 13.55 1.15 27.74
CA GLY A 194 12.52 1.24 26.71
C GLY A 194 11.25 1.95 27.18
N THR A 195 10.92 1.91 28.48
CA THR A 195 9.69 2.52 29.00
C THR A 195 9.65 4.03 28.84
N LEU A 196 10.80 4.69 28.83
CA LEU A 196 10.89 6.15 28.73
C LEU A 196 10.45 6.66 27.34
N PRO A 197 11.11 6.28 26.22
CA PRO A 197 10.71 6.68 24.88
C PRO A 197 9.38 6.07 24.44
N VAL A 198 9.04 4.85 24.89
CA VAL A 198 7.74 4.24 24.56
C VAL A 198 6.62 5.06 25.19
N PHE A 199 6.71 5.40 26.48
CA PHE A 199 5.70 6.22 27.14
C PHE A 199 5.51 7.56 26.43
N LEU A 200 6.61 8.29 26.20
CA LEU A 200 6.57 9.62 25.58
C LEU A 200 5.89 9.59 24.21
N ASN A 201 6.28 8.67 23.33
CA ASN A 201 5.71 8.56 21.98
C ASN A 201 4.29 7.98 21.99
N ALA A 202 3.94 7.14 22.97
CA ALA A 202 2.59 6.58 23.10
C ALA A 202 1.53 7.63 23.47
N LEU A 203 1.92 8.77 24.08
CA LEU A 203 1.01 9.89 24.37
C LEU A 203 0.36 10.50 23.12
N THR A 204 0.85 10.16 21.93
CA THR A 204 0.35 10.66 20.66
C THR A 204 -0.93 9.95 20.21
N GLY A 205 -1.21 8.74 20.71
CA GLY A 205 -2.32 7.89 20.29
C GLY A 205 -2.12 7.21 18.93
N LEU A 206 -0.99 7.43 18.26
CA LEU A 206 -0.67 6.83 16.95
C LEU A 206 -0.08 5.44 17.04
N GLY A 207 0.40 5.07 18.23
CA GLY A 207 0.93 3.76 18.49
C GLY A 207 2.43 3.64 18.53
N VAL A 208 2.90 2.86 19.49
CA VAL A 208 4.30 2.46 19.57
C VAL A 208 4.42 0.95 19.45
N HIS A 209 5.24 0.49 18.51
CA HIS A 209 5.58 -0.92 18.37
C HIS A 209 6.88 -1.23 19.12
N LEU A 210 6.84 -2.19 20.05
CA LEU A 210 8.04 -2.71 20.68
C LEU A 210 8.32 -4.12 20.13
N VAL A 211 9.41 -4.22 19.37
CA VAL A 211 9.80 -5.41 18.65
C VAL A 211 10.83 -6.18 19.48
N THR A 212 10.54 -7.45 19.71
CA THR A 212 11.43 -8.39 20.41
C THR A 212 11.79 -9.56 19.49
N VAL A 213 12.75 -10.38 19.91
CA VAL A 213 13.23 -11.53 19.11
C VAL A 213 12.32 -12.76 19.16
N ASN A 214 11.42 -12.88 20.14
CA ASN A 214 10.48 -14.01 20.22
C ASN A 214 9.22 -13.70 21.04
N ASP A 215 8.17 -14.50 20.81
CA ASP A 215 6.84 -14.33 21.43
C ASP A 215 6.85 -14.41 22.96
N TYR A 216 7.76 -15.19 23.55
CA TYR A 216 7.87 -15.28 25.01
C TYR A 216 8.37 -13.96 25.60
N LEU A 217 9.41 -13.37 25.02
CA LEU A 217 9.94 -12.07 25.45
C LEU A 217 8.92 -10.96 25.21
N ALA A 218 8.25 -10.95 24.05
CA ALA A 218 7.16 -10.01 23.77
C ALA A 218 6.10 -10.06 24.88
N ARG A 219 5.59 -11.26 25.20
CA ARG A 219 4.57 -11.44 26.25
C ARG A 219 5.09 -11.03 27.62
N ARG A 220 6.26 -11.54 28.02
CA ARG A 220 6.89 -11.24 29.32
C ARG A 220 7.04 -9.74 29.52
N ASP A 221 7.61 -9.04 28.55
CA ASP A 221 7.91 -7.61 28.68
C ASP A 221 6.63 -6.76 28.58
N SER A 222 5.65 -7.18 27.77
CA SER A 222 4.33 -6.55 27.71
C SER A 222 3.55 -6.63 29.02
N GLU A 223 3.70 -7.72 29.79
CA GLU A 223 3.05 -7.87 31.09
C GLU A 223 3.86 -7.15 32.17
N TRP A 224 5.18 -7.28 32.17
CA TRP A 224 6.06 -6.70 33.18
C TRP A 224 6.15 -5.18 33.07
N MET A 225 6.63 -4.64 31.95
CA MET A 225 6.70 -3.19 31.75
C MET A 225 5.31 -2.60 31.51
N GLY A 226 4.36 -3.41 31.04
CA GLY A 226 2.96 -3.02 30.91
C GLY A 226 2.30 -2.65 32.23
N ALA A 227 2.73 -3.20 33.37
CA ALA A 227 2.26 -2.76 34.67
C ALA A 227 2.52 -1.27 34.91
N LEU A 228 3.71 -0.79 34.52
CA LEU A 228 4.06 0.64 34.60
C LEU A 228 3.24 1.49 33.63
N PHE A 229 3.09 1.07 32.38
CA PHE A 229 2.28 1.83 31.41
C PHE A 229 0.81 1.91 31.82
N LYS A 230 0.22 0.80 32.27
CA LYS A 230 -1.16 0.74 32.77
C LYS A 230 -1.34 1.58 34.02
N TYR A 231 -0.36 1.56 34.93
CA TYR A 231 -0.34 2.45 36.10
C TYR A 231 -0.39 3.93 35.69
N LEU A 232 0.31 4.30 34.61
CA LEU A 232 0.32 5.66 34.06
C LEU A 232 -0.87 5.98 33.14
N GLY A 233 -1.83 5.06 32.99
CA GLY A 233 -3.06 5.28 32.23
C GLY A 233 -2.98 4.96 30.73
N LEU A 234 -1.94 4.26 30.27
CA LEU A 234 -1.82 3.80 28.89
C LEU A 234 -2.29 2.35 28.72
N THR A 235 -2.75 2.03 27.52
CA THR A 235 -3.15 0.68 27.11
C THR A 235 -1.98 -0.07 26.47
N VAL A 236 -1.90 -1.38 26.71
CA VAL A 236 -0.79 -2.23 26.23
C VAL A 236 -1.36 -3.51 25.64
N GLY A 237 -1.00 -3.77 24.39
CA GLY A 237 -1.31 -5.00 23.67
C GLY A 237 -0.07 -5.84 23.37
N CYS A 238 -0.26 -7.12 23.10
CA CYS A 238 0.78 -8.03 22.65
C CYS A 238 0.26 -8.93 21.52
N ILE A 239 0.86 -8.82 20.35
CA ILE A 239 0.59 -9.73 19.24
C ILE A 239 1.41 -11.00 19.39
N GLN A 240 0.81 -12.14 19.08
CA GLN A 240 1.42 -13.47 19.17
C GLN A 240 1.00 -14.32 17.98
N ASN A 241 1.80 -15.34 17.67
CA ASN A 241 1.46 -16.30 16.64
C ASN A 241 0.07 -16.94 16.89
N GLN A 242 -0.64 -17.25 15.81
CA GLN A 242 -1.97 -17.89 15.80
C GLN A 242 -3.13 -17.08 16.41
N GLN A 243 -2.94 -15.79 16.74
CA GLN A 243 -4.06 -14.92 17.08
C GLN A 243 -4.96 -14.65 15.87
N PHE A 244 -6.28 -14.70 16.11
CA PHE A 244 -7.28 -14.31 15.12
C PHE A 244 -7.16 -12.82 14.75
N PRO A 245 -7.47 -12.42 13.50
CA PRO A 245 -7.35 -11.03 13.05
C PRO A 245 -8.09 -10.01 13.93
N SER A 246 -9.29 -10.35 14.43
CA SER A 246 -10.05 -9.48 15.33
C SER A 246 -9.29 -9.16 16.63
N ILE A 247 -8.65 -10.17 17.23
CA ILE A 247 -7.85 -10.01 18.44
C ILE A 247 -6.62 -9.17 18.13
N ARG A 248 -5.93 -9.43 17.01
CA ARG A 248 -4.76 -8.64 16.59
C ARG A 248 -5.10 -7.17 16.45
N ARG A 249 -6.25 -6.85 15.84
CA ARG A 249 -6.74 -5.48 15.73
C ARG A 249 -6.88 -4.83 17.10
N GLU A 250 -7.49 -5.49 18.07
CA GLU A 250 -7.57 -4.97 19.45
C GLU A 250 -6.18 -4.70 20.05
N GLN A 251 -5.19 -5.57 19.81
CA GLN A 251 -3.81 -5.37 20.28
C GLN A 251 -3.10 -4.20 19.58
N TYR A 252 -3.33 -4.01 18.29
CA TYR A 252 -2.77 -2.90 17.51
C TYR A 252 -3.39 -1.55 17.88
N TYR A 253 -4.64 -1.53 18.35
CA TYR A 253 -5.34 -0.31 18.78
C TYR A 253 -5.01 0.13 20.21
N CYS A 254 -4.21 -0.64 20.96
CA CYS A 254 -3.63 -0.17 22.22
C CYS A 254 -2.61 0.97 21.97
N ASP A 255 -2.29 1.79 22.96
CA ASP A 255 -1.27 2.86 22.82
C ASP A 255 0.12 2.26 22.50
N ILE A 256 0.38 1.06 23.04
CA ILE A 256 1.64 0.33 22.90
C ILE A 256 1.33 -1.10 22.48
N THR A 257 2.05 -1.62 21.48
CA THR A 257 1.91 -2.99 20.99
C THR A 257 3.26 -3.70 21.01
N TYR A 258 3.36 -4.79 21.77
CA TYR A 258 4.52 -5.68 21.76
C TYR A 258 4.34 -6.77 20.71
N GLY A 259 5.44 -7.21 20.11
CA GLY A 259 5.42 -8.33 19.16
C GLY A 259 6.82 -8.71 18.68
N THR A 260 6.88 -9.63 17.72
CA THR A 260 8.11 -9.97 17.01
C THR A 260 8.13 -9.33 15.63
N ASN A 261 9.32 -9.17 15.05
CA ASN A 261 9.48 -8.67 13.68
C ASN A 261 8.67 -9.48 12.65
N ALA A 262 8.62 -10.81 12.82
CA ALA A 262 7.86 -11.71 11.96
C ALA A 262 6.36 -11.44 12.06
N GLU A 263 5.82 -11.30 13.27
CA GLU A 263 4.39 -11.03 13.46
C GLU A 263 3.99 -9.67 12.86
N PHE A 264 4.75 -8.60 13.15
CA PHE A 264 4.52 -7.29 12.54
C PHE A 264 4.64 -7.33 11.01
N GLY A 265 5.67 -7.99 10.47
CA GLY A 265 5.90 -8.04 9.04
C GLY A 265 4.86 -8.87 8.29
N PHE A 266 4.41 -9.99 8.84
CA PHE A 266 3.37 -10.81 8.22
C PHE A 266 1.99 -10.17 8.31
N ASP A 267 1.65 -9.46 9.38
CA ASP A 267 0.42 -8.67 9.43
C ASP A 267 0.43 -7.54 8.38
N TYR A 268 1.56 -6.85 8.20
CA TYR A 268 1.71 -5.87 7.13
C TYR A 268 1.48 -6.50 5.74
N LEU A 269 2.06 -7.66 5.47
CA LEU A 269 1.88 -8.36 4.19
C LEU A 269 0.43 -8.82 3.99
N ARG A 270 -0.27 -9.28 5.04
CA ARG A 270 -1.69 -9.63 4.98
C ARG A 270 -2.56 -8.42 4.69
N ASP A 271 -2.32 -7.31 5.39
CA ASP A 271 -3.10 -6.08 5.24
C ASP A 271 -2.98 -5.45 3.85
N ASN A 272 -1.85 -5.63 3.17
CA ASN A 272 -1.58 -5.04 1.84
C ASN A 272 -1.75 -6.02 0.67
N GLY A 273 -1.64 -7.33 0.91
CA GLY A 273 -1.66 -8.35 -0.14
C GLY A 273 -2.91 -9.25 -0.14
N MET A 274 -3.68 -9.27 0.95
CA MET A 274 -4.79 -10.22 1.14
C MET A 274 -6.09 -9.61 1.65
N ALA A 275 -6.04 -8.48 2.36
CA ALA A 275 -7.25 -7.80 2.84
C ALA A 275 -8.12 -7.33 1.67
N GLY A 276 -9.41 -7.67 1.68
CA GLY A 276 -10.37 -7.26 0.66
C GLY A 276 -10.94 -5.85 0.90
N SER A 277 -10.84 -5.37 2.13
CA SER A 277 -11.32 -4.06 2.56
C SER A 277 -10.43 -3.48 3.67
N THR A 278 -10.58 -2.18 3.95
CA THR A 278 -9.91 -1.52 5.09
C THR A 278 -10.34 -2.12 6.43
N ASP A 279 -11.58 -2.60 6.51
CA ASP A 279 -12.14 -3.20 7.74
C ASP A 279 -11.58 -4.60 8.02
N ASP A 280 -10.88 -5.21 7.06
CA ASP A 280 -10.17 -6.47 7.23
C ASP A 280 -8.73 -6.28 7.72
N GLN A 281 -8.19 -5.06 7.63
CA GLN A 281 -6.82 -4.76 8.07
C GLN A 281 -6.72 -4.80 9.60
N VAL A 282 -5.59 -5.29 10.12
CA VAL A 282 -5.37 -5.41 11.57
C VAL A 282 -4.44 -4.34 12.12
N GLN A 283 -3.49 -3.87 11.32
CA GLN A 283 -2.57 -2.81 11.69
C GLN A 283 -3.21 -1.43 11.54
N ARG A 284 -2.50 -0.44 12.08
CA ARG A 284 -2.63 0.97 11.77
C ARG A 284 -1.30 1.47 11.17
N ASP A 285 -1.18 2.77 10.96
CA ASP A 285 0.05 3.40 10.49
C ASP A 285 1.29 3.09 11.36
N HIS A 286 2.46 3.11 10.73
CA HIS A 286 3.75 2.78 11.37
C HIS A 286 4.42 4.03 11.94
N TYR A 287 3.95 4.50 13.11
CA TYR A 287 4.44 5.75 13.70
C TYR A 287 5.84 5.63 14.34
N PHE A 288 6.00 4.79 15.35
CA PHE A 288 7.25 4.67 16.09
C PHE A 288 7.51 3.22 16.51
N ALA A 289 8.75 2.76 16.34
CA ALA A 289 9.14 1.41 16.71
C ALA A 289 10.47 1.40 17.49
N ILE A 290 10.51 0.64 18.58
CA ILE A 290 11.75 0.28 19.26
C ILE A 290 12.04 -1.19 18.98
N VAL A 291 13.24 -1.45 18.48
CA VAL A 291 13.72 -2.80 18.19
C VAL A 291 14.70 -3.21 19.28
N ASP A 292 14.29 -4.14 20.14
CA ASP A 292 15.19 -4.80 21.08
C ASP A 292 16.07 -5.81 20.34
N GLU A 293 17.33 -5.94 20.76
CA GLU A 293 18.38 -6.72 20.08
C GLU A 293 18.45 -6.43 18.55
N VAL A 294 18.62 -5.14 18.25
CA VAL A 294 18.62 -4.58 16.88
C VAL A 294 19.63 -5.25 15.94
N ASP A 295 20.75 -5.75 16.45
CA ASP A 295 21.74 -6.49 15.67
C ASP A 295 21.18 -7.84 15.19
N SER A 296 20.52 -8.58 16.07
CA SER A 296 19.88 -9.85 15.73
C SER A 296 18.78 -9.64 14.67
N ILE A 297 17.94 -8.62 14.84
CA ILE A 297 16.78 -8.41 13.97
C ILE A 297 17.17 -7.72 12.64
N LEU A 298 17.85 -6.57 12.69
CA LEU A 298 18.11 -5.76 11.50
C LEU A 298 19.36 -6.17 10.72
N ILE A 299 20.22 -7.05 11.28
CA ILE A 299 21.40 -7.57 10.59
C ILE A 299 21.26 -9.06 10.30
N ASP A 300 21.07 -9.89 11.34
CA ASP A 300 21.10 -11.34 11.16
C ASP A 300 19.82 -11.89 10.49
N GLU A 301 18.65 -11.45 10.93
CA GLU A 301 17.36 -11.92 10.39
C GLU A 301 16.98 -11.24 9.06
N ALA A 302 17.45 -10.01 8.83
CA ALA A 302 17.19 -9.25 7.60
C ALA A 302 17.70 -9.93 6.30
N ARG A 303 18.45 -11.04 6.42
CA ARG A 303 18.92 -11.85 5.28
C ARG A 303 17.82 -12.64 4.59
N THR A 304 16.73 -12.95 5.29
CA THR A 304 15.64 -13.77 4.76
C THR A 304 14.36 -12.94 4.66
N PRO A 305 13.77 -12.79 3.46
CA PRO A 305 12.53 -12.04 3.32
C PRO A 305 11.34 -12.79 3.94
N LEU A 306 10.33 -12.04 4.38
CA LEU A 306 9.04 -12.58 4.77
C LEU A 306 8.20 -12.84 3.51
N ILE A 307 7.69 -14.06 3.36
CA ILE A 307 6.97 -14.49 2.15
C ILE A 307 5.64 -15.14 2.56
N ILE A 308 4.55 -14.67 1.96
CA ILE A 308 3.27 -15.38 1.94
C ILE A 308 3.12 -16.03 0.57
N SER A 309 3.13 -17.36 0.52
CA SER A 309 2.89 -18.13 -0.71
C SER A 309 1.50 -18.75 -0.71
N GLY A 310 0.74 -18.55 -1.79
CA GLY A 310 -0.53 -19.21 -2.04
C GLY A 310 -0.51 -20.02 -3.34
N PRO A 311 -1.42 -21.00 -3.51
CA PRO A 311 -1.57 -21.68 -4.79
C PRO A 311 -1.92 -20.67 -5.90
N ALA A 312 -1.30 -20.81 -7.07
CA ALA A 312 -1.65 -19.98 -8.22
C ALA A 312 -3.11 -20.25 -8.61
N VAL A 313 -4.00 -19.29 -8.36
CA VAL A 313 -5.43 -19.39 -8.64
C VAL A 313 -5.69 -19.52 -10.15
N ILE A 314 -4.75 -19.07 -10.98
CA ILE A 314 -4.89 -19.02 -12.42
C ILE A 314 -3.86 -19.95 -13.06
N SER A 315 -4.23 -21.21 -13.24
CA SER A 315 -3.70 -21.98 -14.38
C SER A 315 -4.70 -21.84 -15.52
N ASN A 316 -4.55 -20.83 -16.37
CA ASN A 316 -5.29 -20.69 -17.65
C ASN A 316 -5.00 -21.84 -18.64
N THR A 317 -4.33 -22.90 -18.19
CA THR A 317 -3.97 -24.08 -18.96
C THR A 317 -5.16 -24.71 -19.65
N GLU A 318 -6.34 -24.74 -19.03
CA GLU A 318 -7.55 -25.29 -19.66
C GLU A 318 -8.11 -24.38 -20.76
N GLU A 319 -8.12 -23.05 -20.55
CA GLU A 319 -8.55 -22.09 -21.57
C GLU A 319 -7.59 -22.07 -22.77
N TYR A 320 -6.28 -22.16 -22.55
CA TYR A 320 -5.32 -22.29 -23.65
C TYR A 320 -5.55 -23.57 -24.47
N LYS A 321 -5.82 -24.71 -23.81
CA LYS A 321 -6.13 -25.97 -24.52
C LYS A 321 -7.42 -25.85 -25.33
N ARG A 322 -8.44 -25.20 -24.77
CA ARG A 322 -9.75 -25.01 -25.40
C ARG A 322 -9.64 -24.24 -26.71
N TYR A 323 -9.00 -23.06 -26.68
CA TYR A 323 -8.97 -22.17 -27.84
C TYR A 323 -7.84 -22.44 -28.83
N ARG A 324 -6.82 -23.24 -28.47
CA ARG A 324 -5.64 -23.50 -29.32
C ARG A 324 -6.01 -23.89 -30.76
N SER A 325 -6.94 -24.83 -30.94
CA SER A 325 -7.31 -25.34 -32.26
C SER A 325 -8.05 -24.29 -33.10
N GLU A 326 -8.94 -23.52 -32.48
CA GLU A 326 -9.71 -22.47 -33.15
C GLU A 326 -8.81 -21.31 -33.58
N ILE A 327 -7.89 -20.88 -32.70
CA ILE A 327 -6.92 -19.84 -33.03
C ILE A 327 -5.96 -20.29 -34.13
N GLU A 328 -5.53 -21.55 -34.14
CA GLU A 328 -4.71 -22.08 -35.24
C GLU A 328 -5.46 -22.00 -36.59
N GLN A 329 -6.77 -22.27 -36.61
CA GLN A 329 -7.60 -22.15 -37.81
C GLN A 329 -7.83 -20.69 -38.20
N LEU A 330 -8.03 -19.79 -37.22
CA LEU A 330 -8.17 -18.37 -37.42
C LEU A 330 -6.91 -17.77 -38.07
N VAL A 331 -5.72 -18.14 -37.59
CA VAL A 331 -4.43 -17.74 -38.18
C VAL A 331 -4.30 -18.24 -39.63
N LYS A 332 -4.75 -19.47 -39.92
CA LYS A 332 -4.78 -19.98 -41.31
C LYS A 332 -5.72 -19.17 -42.21
N LYS A 333 -6.89 -18.75 -41.70
CA LYS A 333 -7.84 -17.88 -42.42
C LYS A 333 -7.27 -16.50 -42.68
N GLN A 334 -6.65 -15.87 -41.68
CA GLN A 334 -5.95 -14.60 -41.82
C GLN A 334 -4.83 -14.69 -42.87
N ASN A 335 -4.00 -15.74 -42.81
CA ASN A 335 -2.91 -15.92 -43.79
C ASN A 335 -3.45 -16.09 -45.22
N HIS A 336 -4.60 -16.75 -45.39
CA HIS A 336 -5.24 -16.85 -46.71
C HIS A 336 -5.70 -15.49 -47.21
N LEU A 337 -6.42 -14.73 -46.39
CA LEU A 337 -6.86 -13.36 -46.68
C LEU A 337 -5.67 -12.45 -47.02
N CYS A 338 -4.59 -12.51 -46.24
CA CYS A 338 -3.37 -11.74 -46.50
C CYS A 338 -2.71 -12.10 -47.84
N ASN A 339 -2.78 -13.35 -48.29
CA ASN A 339 -2.28 -13.72 -49.61
C ASN A 339 -3.17 -13.21 -50.76
N GLU A 340 -4.49 -13.16 -50.55
CA GLU A 340 -5.42 -12.53 -51.51
C GLU A 340 -5.18 -11.02 -51.61
N LEU A 341 -5.02 -10.33 -50.47
CA LEU A 341 -4.66 -8.92 -50.41
C LEU A 341 -3.32 -8.63 -51.09
N ALA A 342 -2.34 -9.52 -50.94
CA ALA A 342 -1.05 -9.37 -51.61
C ALA A 342 -1.17 -9.54 -53.14
N ALA A 343 -2.01 -10.45 -53.62
CA ALA A 343 -2.29 -10.59 -55.05
C ALA A 343 -3.06 -9.37 -55.61
N GLU A 344 -4.04 -8.86 -54.87
CA GLU A 344 -4.78 -7.64 -55.19
C GLU A 344 -3.85 -6.42 -55.28
N ALA A 345 -2.96 -6.24 -54.28
CA ALA A 345 -1.97 -5.18 -54.27
C ALA A 345 -1.05 -5.22 -55.51
N ASN A 346 -0.51 -6.39 -55.84
CA ASN A 346 0.37 -6.53 -57.01
C ASN A 346 -0.35 -6.21 -58.32
N LYS A 347 -1.60 -6.68 -58.48
CA LYS A 347 -2.39 -6.37 -59.66
C LYS A 347 -2.71 -4.88 -59.77
N ALA A 348 -3.09 -4.24 -58.67
CA ALA A 348 -3.38 -2.80 -58.65
C ALA A 348 -2.12 -1.97 -58.96
N LEU A 349 -0.95 -2.38 -58.47
CA LEU A 349 0.35 -1.75 -58.83
C LEU A 349 0.66 -1.87 -60.33
N GLU A 350 0.39 -3.03 -60.94
CA GLU A 350 0.57 -3.22 -62.40
C GLU A 350 -0.37 -2.34 -63.23
N GLU A 351 -1.59 -2.12 -62.73
CA GLU A 351 -2.62 -1.29 -63.35
C GLU A 351 -2.45 0.23 -63.07
N GLY A 352 -1.55 0.59 -62.15
CA GLY A 352 -1.31 1.98 -61.73
C GLY A 352 -2.38 2.56 -60.80
N ASP A 353 -3.14 1.71 -60.10
CA ASP A 353 -4.14 2.09 -59.11
C ASP A 353 -3.53 2.14 -57.70
N ASP A 354 -2.89 3.26 -57.39
CA ASP A 354 -2.21 3.51 -56.12
C ASP A 354 -3.14 3.44 -54.90
N ASP A 355 -4.42 3.80 -55.04
CA ASP A 355 -5.36 3.83 -53.91
C ASP A 355 -5.73 2.41 -53.46
N VAL A 356 -6.05 1.53 -54.42
CA VAL A 356 -6.33 0.11 -54.13
C VAL A 356 -5.07 -0.60 -53.65
N ALA A 357 -3.93 -0.38 -54.33
CA ALA A 357 -2.65 -0.97 -53.94
C ALA A 357 -2.24 -0.56 -52.53
N GLY A 358 -2.29 0.74 -52.20
CA GLY A 358 -1.94 1.26 -50.89
C GLY A 358 -2.83 0.70 -49.78
N ARG A 359 -4.14 0.63 -50.00
CA ARG A 359 -5.10 0.09 -49.01
C ARG A 359 -4.85 -1.40 -48.76
N ALA A 360 -4.63 -2.20 -49.80
CA ALA A 360 -4.35 -3.63 -49.68
C ALA A 360 -3.01 -3.88 -48.95
N LEU A 361 -1.96 -3.13 -49.28
CA LEU A 361 -0.66 -3.23 -48.60
C LEU A 361 -0.72 -2.78 -47.14
N PHE A 362 -1.52 -1.76 -46.81
CA PHE A 362 -1.72 -1.34 -45.42
C PHE A 362 -2.46 -2.40 -44.59
N LYS A 363 -3.51 -3.03 -45.14
CA LYS A 363 -4.15 -4.19 -44.50
C LYS A 363 -3.18 -5.34 -44.30
N LEU A 364 -2.32 -5.60 -45.29
CA LEU A 364 -1.30 -6.64 -45.20
C LEU A 364 -0.28 -6.35 -44.10
N LYS A 365 0.14 -5.09 -43.95
CA LYS A 365 1.00 -4.63 -42.84
C LYS A 365 0.37 -4.91 -41.46
N LEU A 366 -0.92 -4.61 -41.32
CA LEU A 366 -1.66 -4.82 -40.07
C LEU A 366 -1.93 -6.30 -39.78
N GLY A 367 -2.20 -7.10 -40.81
CA GLY A 367 -2.66 -8.47 -40.66
C GLY A 367 -1.53 -9.51 -40.61
N GLN A 368 -0.45 -9.32 -41.37
CA GLN A 368 0.67 -10.23 -41.46
C GLN A 368 1.96 -9.49 -41.90
N PRO A 369 2.60 -8.71 -41.02
CA PRO A 369 3.76 -7.88 -41.38
C PRO A 369 4.97 -8.68 -41.88
N ARG A 370 5.07 -9.97 -41.51
CA ARG A 370 6.11 -10.90 -42.01
C ARG A 370 5.75 -11.60 -43.34
N ASN A 371 4.67 -11.21 -44.02
CA ASN A 371 4.30 -11.80 -45.30
C ASN A 371 5.41 -11.59 -46.35
N ARG A 372 5.80 -12.65 -47.07
CA ARG A 372 6.93 -12.61 -48.01
C ARG A 372 6.74 -11.62 -49.16
N GLN A 373 5.51 -11.46 -49.66
CA GLN A 373 5.23 -10.51 -50.74
C GLN A 373 5.27 -9.08 -50.23
N PHE A 374 4.68 -8.83 -49.06
CA PHE A 374 4.76 -7.53 -48.38
C PHE A 374 6.20 -7.07 -48.13
N MET A 375 7.04 -7.97 -47.60
CA MET A 375 8.45 -7.67 -47.33
C MET A 375 9.21 -7.27 -48.61
N ARG A 376 8.90 -7.88 -49.75
CA ARG A 376 9.47 -7.48 -51.05
C ARG A 376 9.00 -6.09 -51.48
N CYS A 377 7.73 -5.75 -51.28
CA CYS A 377 7.25 -4.37 -51.51
C CYS A 377 7.97 -3.37 -50.59
N MET A 378 8.24 -3.72 -49.34
CA MET A 378 8.97 -2.84 -48.42
C MET A 378 10.45 -2.59 -48.81
N GLU A 379 11.04 -3.44 -49.65
CA GLU A 379 12.38 -3.25 -50.23
C GLU A 379 12.37 -2.25 -51.39
N ASP A 380 11.24 -2.07 -52.07
CA ASP A 380 11.08 -1.12 -53.18
C ASP A 380 10.71 0.29 -52.67
N PRO A 381 11.47 1.34 -53.03
CA PRO A 381 11.24 2.68 -52.48
C PRO A 381 9.88 3.30 -52.81
N ASP A 382 9.33 3.01 -53.99
CA ASP A 382 8.10 3.64 -54.47
C ASP A 382 6.87 3.03 -53.79
N THR A 383 6.79 1.71 -53.74
CA THR A 383 5.74 0.99 -53.00
C THR A 383 5.83 1.23 -51.49
N ARG A 384 7.03 1.35 -50.92
CA ARG A 384 7.19 1.75 -49.52
C ARG A 384 6.63 3.15 -49.24
N ARG A 385 6.92 4.13 -50.10
CA ARG A 385 6.36 5.49 -49.97
C ARG A 385 4.84 5.49 -50.10
N LEU A 386 4.29 4.64 -50.98
CA LEU A 386 2.85 4.47 -51.10
C LEU A 386 2.24 3.97 -49.78
N ILE A 387 2.83 2.93 -49.17
CA ILE A 387 2.37 2.39 -47.87
C ILE A 387 2.43 3.47 -46.78
N GLU A 388 3.55 4.19 -46.66
CA GLU A 388 3.71 5.25 -45.64
C GLU A 388 2.69 6.38 -45.85
N LYS A 389 2.42 6.76 -47.11
CA LYS A 389 1.40 7.77 -47.47
C LYS A 389 -0.02 7.30 -47.13
N THR A 390 -0.37 6.07 -47.47
CA THR A 390 -1.69 5.48 -47.18
C THR A 390 -1.90 5.30 -45.68
N GLU A 391 -0.87 4.86 -44.95
CA GLU A 391 -0.92 4.78 -43.49
C GLU A 391 -1.20 6.16 -42.90
N LEU A 392 -0.43 7.19 -43.30
CA LEU A 392 -0.64 8.55 -42.84
C LEU A 392 -2.06 9.06 -43.08
N SER A 393 -2.70 8.74 -44.22
CA SER A 393 -4.08 9.19 -44.48
C SER A 393 -5.09 8.61 -43.49
N PHE A 394 -4.93 7.36 -43.05
CA PHE A 394 -5.81 6.76 -42.04
C PHE A 394 -5.64 7.37 -40.64
N TYR A 395 -4.48 7.99 -40.37
CA TYR A 395 -4.21 8.68 -39.10
C TYR A 395 -4.55 10.18 -39.09
N GLN A 396 -5.00 10.75 -40.22
CA GLN A 396 -5.40 12.17 -40.30
C GLN A 396 -6.74 12.45 -39.61
N ASP A 397 -7.65 11.48 -39.58
CA ASP A 397 -8.93 11.61 -38.87
C ASP A 397 -8.71 11.55 -37.35
N ALA A 398 -9.10 12.61 -36.64
CA ALA A 398 -9.04 12.69 -35.19
C ALA A 398 -9.87 11.58 -34.50
N GLN A 399 -10.95 11.13 -35.14
CA GLN A 399 -11.79 10.03 -34.64
C GLN A 399 -11.35 8.64 -35.13
N LYS A 400 -10.37 8.58 -36.05
CA LYS A 400 -9.80 7.34 -36.61
C LYS A 400 -10.84 6.36 -37.16
N LYS A 401 -11.99 6.84 -37.63
CA LYS A 401 -13.13 5.98 -38.02
C LYS A 401 -12.76 5.01 -39.14
N GLU A 402 -12.12 5.52 -40.18
CA GLU A 402 -11.69 4.71 -41.32
C GLU A 402 -10.58 3.71 -40.93
N LEU A 403 -9.71 4.08 -39.98
CA LEU A 403 -8.69 3.18 -39.45
C LEU A 403 -9.31 2.01 -38.66
N PHE A 404 -10.38 2.23 -37.91
CA PHE A 404 -11.10 1.13 -37.27
C PHE A 404 -11.80 0.26 -38.33
N ALA A 405 -12.54 0.88 -39.26
CA ALA A 405 -13.26 0.14 -40.31
C ALA A 405 -12.33 -0.78 -41.12
N ILE A 406 -11.13 -0.31 -41.48
CA ILE A 406 -10.18 -1.13 -42.25
C ILE A 406 -9.56 -2.26 -41.42
N LYS A 407 -9.42 -2.08 -40.09
CA LYS A 407 -8.95 -3.15 -39.20
C LYS A 407 -10.01 -4.26 -39.05
N GLU A 408 -11.29 -3.89 -39.02
CA GLU A 408 -12.40 -4.85 -38.93
C GLU A 408 -12.58 -5.69 -40.21
N GLU A 409 -11.92 -5.31 -41.32
CA GLU A 409 -11.79 -6.16 -42.53
C GLU A 409 -10.73 -7.27 -42.40
N LEU A 410 -10.17 -7.49 -41.21
CA LEU A 410 -9.21 -8.54 -40.88
C LEU A 410 -9.76 -9.42 -39.75
N TYR A 411 -9.25 -10.64 -39.60
CA TYR A 411 -9.59 -11.48 -38.45
C TYR A 411 -8.91 -11.03 -37.17
N PHE A 412 -7.67 -10.53 -37.28
CA PHE A 412 -6.92 -9.92 -36.19
C PHE A 412 -5.86 -8.96 -36.77
N THR A 413 -5.34 -8.05 -35.93
CA THR A 413 -4.18 -7.21 -36.27
C THR A 413 -2.99 -7.58 -35.41
N VAL A 414 -1.78 -7.39 -35.95
CA VAL A 414 -0.50 -7.67 -35.29
C VAL A 414 0.31 -6.37 -35.20
N ASP A 415 0.78 -6.05 -34.00
CA ASP A 415 1.75 -4.97 -33.76
C ASP A 415 3.08 -5.58 -33.28
N GLU A 416 4.04 -5.70 -34.20
CA GLU A 416 5.38 -6.21 -33.87
C GLU A 416 6.14 -5.28 -32.91
N LYS A 417 5.90 -3.97 -32.93
CA LYS A 417 6.61 -3.03 -32.05
C LYS A 417 6.02 -3.05 -30.63
N GLY A 418 4.69 -3.10 -30.55
CA GLY A 418 3.95 -3.24 -29.30
C GLY A 418 3.99 -4.65 -28.71
N HIS A 419 4.48 -5.64 -29.47
CA HIS A 419 4.37 -7.06 -29.14
C HIS A 419 2.92 -7.47 -28.81
N ASP A 420 1.99 -7.07 -29.68
CA ASP A 420 0.56 -7.32 -29.50
C ASP A 420 -0.12 -7.95 -30.71
N ALA A 421 -1.24 -8.62 -30.44
CA ALA A 421 -2.16 -9.14 -31.43
C ALA A 421 -3.60 -9.02 -30.90
N ASP A 422 -4.42 -8.26 -31.63
CA ASP A 422 -5.78 -7.90 -31.25
C ASP A 422 -6.80 -8.58 -32.16
N LEU A 423 -7.81 -9.20 -31.57
CA LEU A 423 -8.90 -9.85 -32.28
C LEU A 423 -9.87 -8.80 -32.84
N MET A 424 -10.19 -8.90 -34.14
CA MET A 424 -11.12 -8.01 -34.84
C MET A 424 -12.49 -8.70 -35.04
N GLU A 425 -13.46 -7.99 -35.58
CA GLU A 425 -14.86 -8.38 -35.76
C GLU A 425 -14.99 -9.68 -36.55
N MET A 426 -14.33 -9.79 -37.72
CA MET A 426 -14.31 -11.05 -38.47
C MET A 426 -13.75 -12.21 -37.64
N GLY A 427 -12.82 -11.93 -36.73
CA GLY A 427 -12.27 -12.91 -35.81
C GLY A 427 -13.24 -13.32 -34.71
N ARG A 428 -13.95 -12.36 -34.11
CA ARG A 428 -15.01 -12.62 -33.13
C ARG A 428 -16.13 -13.44 -33.73
N GLU A 429 -16.60 -13.07 -34.92
CA GLU A 429 -17.62 -13.81 -35.67
C GLU A 429 -17.17 -15.23 -36.02
N PHE A 430 -15.89 -15.42 -36.36
CA PHE A 430 -15.36 -16.75 -36.64
C PHE A 430 -15.32 -17.64 -35.39
N LEU A 431 -14.92 -17.09 -34.23
CA LEU A 431 -14.77 -17.84 -32.99
C LEU A 431 -16.10 -18.10 -32.28
N SER A 432 -17.05 -17.16 -32.38
CA SER A 432 -18.39 -17.29 -31.79
C SER A 432 -19.44 -16.65 -32.70
N PRO A 433 -19.92 -17.36 -33.74
CA PRO A 433 -20.90 -16.83 -34.68
C PRO A 433 -22.24 -16.46 -34.02
N GLU A 434 -22.62 -17.16 -32.95
CA GLU A 434 -23.88 -16.94 -32.24
C GLU A 434 -23.79 -15.82 -31.19
N ASP A 435 -22.58 -15.49 -30.72
CA ASP A 435 -22.34 -14.44 -29.72
C ASP A 435 -20.93 -13.84 -29.90
N PRO A 436 -20.71 -12.95 -30.88
CA PRO A 436 -19.41 -12.30 -31.10
C PRO A 436 -18.99 -11.40 -29.92
N GLU A 437 -19.97 -10.83 -29.22
CA GLU A 437 -19.77 -9.96 -28.05
C GLU A 437 -19.24 -10.72 -26.83
N ALA A 438 -19.24 -12.06 -26.86
CA ALA A 438 -18.59 -12.88 -25.85
C ALA A 438 -17.09 -12.57 -25.64
N PHE A 439 -16.44 -11.97 -26.64
CA PHE A 439 -15.02 -11.61 -26.63
C PHE A 439 -14.77 -10.10 -26.50
N VAL A 440 -15.81 -9.32 -26.20
CA VAL A 440 -15.68 -7.90 -25.90
C VAL A 440 -15.74 -7.73 -24.38
N ILE A 441 -14.81 -6.94 -23.84
CA ILE A 441 -14.82 -6.58 -22.42
C ILE A 441 -15.64 -5.28 -22.30
N PRO A 442 -16.83 -5.31 -21.69
CA PRO A 442 -17.65 -4.13 -21.51
C PRO A 442 -17.01 -3.17 -20.48
N ASP A 443 -17.43 -1.90 -20.52
CA ASP A 443 -17.00 -0.93 -19.51
C ASP A 443 -17.79 -1.10 -18.22
N LEU A 444 -17.12 -1.62 -17.18
CA LEU A 444 -17.71 -1.89 -15.87
C LEU A 444 -18.32 -0.62 -15.25
N ALA A 445 -17.74 0.56 -15.50
CA ALA A 445 -18.25 1.81 -14.95
C ALA A 445 -19.63 2.16 -15.52
N THR A 446 -19.81 1.94 -16.82
CA THR A 446 -21.07 2.14 -17.52
C THR A 446 -22.12 1.12 -17.06
N GLU A 447 -21.77 -0.17 -17.05
CA GLU A 447 -22.68 -1.24 -16.59
C GLU A 447 -23.12 -1.05 -15.13
N PHE A 448 -22.21 -0.66 -14.25
CA PHE A 448 -22.55 -0.37 -12.86
C PHE A 448 -23.42 0.86 -12.70
N ALA A 449 -23.20 1.90 -13.52
CA ALA A 449 -24.04 3.09 -13.52
C ALA A 449 -25.47 2.77 -13.97
N ASP A 450 -25.65 1.90 -14.96
CA ASP A 450 -26.97 1.45 -15.43
C ASP A 450 -27.70 0.63 -14.36
N VAL A 451 -26.99 -0.23 -13.63
CA VAL A 451 -27.53 -0.98 -12.48
C VAL A 451 -27.90 -0.04 -11.32
N ASP A 452 -27.09 0.98 -11.06
CA ASP A 452 -27.38 1.99 -10.04
C ASP A 452 -28.58 2.87 -10.43
N ALA A 453 -28.75 3.17 -11.70
CA ALA A 453 -29.86 3.96 -12.23
C ALA A 453 -31.20 3.21 -12.23
N ASN A 454 -31.19 1.88 -12.05
CA ASN A 454 -32.40 1.07 -12.02
C ASN A 454 -33.14 1.21 -10.66
N SER A 455 -34.29 1.89 -10.69
CA SER A 455 -35.15 2.13 -9.53
C SER A 455 -35.91 0.91 -9.04
N ASP A 456 -35.96 -0.17 -9.83
CA ASP A 456 -36.70 -1.40 -9.50
C ASP A 456 -35.87 -2.38 -8.65
N LEU A 457 -34.58 -2.09 -8.43
CA LEU A 457 -33.68 -2.90 -7.61
C LEU A 457 -33.53 -2.33 -6.20
N ASP A 458 -33.73 -3.19 -5.21
CA ASP A 458 -33.30 -2.92 -3.82
C ASP A 458 -31.77 -3.09 -3.70
N ASP A 459 -31.20 -2.65 -2.57
CA ASP A 459 -29.75 -2.59 -2.40
C ASP A 459 -29.08 -3.98 -2.43
N GLU A 460 -29.77 -5.00 -1.93
CA GLU A 460 -29.29 -6.39 -1.94
C GLU A 460 -29.24 -6.95 -3.37
N LYS A 461 -30.31 -6.74 -4.16
CA LYS A 461 -30.34 -7.13 -5.57
C LYS A 461 -29.37 -6.32 -6.41
N ARG A 462 -29.19 -5.04 -6.12
CA ARG A 462 -28.23 -4.17 -6.83
C ARG A 462 -26.80 -4.67 -6.63
N LEU A 463 -26.43 -5.04 -5.40
CA LEU A 463 -25.13 -5.64 -5.12
C LEU A 463 -24.97 -6.99 -5.82
N ALA A 464 -25.99 -7.85 -5.79
CA ALA A 464 -25.96 -9.16 -6.44
C ALA A 464 -25.84 -9.04 -7.98
N GLU A 465 -26.51 -8.07 -8.61
CA GLU A 465 -26.36 -7.84 -10.05
C GLU A 465 -24.97 -7.32 -10.42
N LYS A 466 -24.39 -6.41 -9.61
CA LYS A 466 -23.00 -5.97 -9.79
C LYS A 466 -22.01 -7.12 -9.68
N ASP A 467 -22.20 -8.01 -8.71
CA ASP A 467 -21.36 -9.19 -8.51
C ASP A 467 -21.48 -10.19 -9.68
N LYS A 468 -22.68 -10.37 -10.22
CA LYS A 468 -22.89 -11.16 -11.45
C LYS A 468 -22.18 -10.56 -12.66
N ILE A 469 -22.26 -9.24 -12.84
CA ILE A 469 -21.58 -8.53 -13.94
C ILE A 469 -20.07 -8.69 -13.78
N GLN A 470 -19.52 -8.49 -12.58
CA GLN A 470 -18.11 -8.69 -12.29
C GLN A 470 -17.66 -10.12 -12.61
N THR A 471 -18.40 -11.12 -12.11
CA THR A 471 -18.09 -12.53 -12.35
C THR A 471 -18.12 -12.87 -13.84
N LYS A 472 -19.11 -12.35 -14.59
CA LYS A 472 -19.20 -12.54 -16.04
C LYS A 472 -18.00 -11.90 -16.76
N MET A 473 -17.62 -10.69 -16.35
CA MET A 473 -16.47 -9.98 -16.91
C MET A 473 -15.16 -10.68 -16.61
N ASP A 474 -14.95 -11.19 -15.40
CA ASP A 474 -13.73 -11.95 -15.05
C ASP A 474 -13.59 -13.20 -15.94
N ALA A 475 -14.71 -13.90 -16.18
CA ALA A 475 -14.75 -15.04 -17.09
C ALA A 475 -14.47 -14.64 -18.55
N GLN A 476 -15.04 -13.53 -19.04
CA GLN A 476 -14.77 -13.01 -20.39
C GLN A 476 -13.33 -12.54 -20.53
N GLY A 477 -12.81 -11.78 -19.56
CA GLY A 477 -11.44 -11.27 -19.53
C GLY A 477 -10.42 -12.40 -19.57
N THR A 478 -10.69 -13.51 -18.86
CA THR A 478 -9.84 -14.71 -18.92
C THR A 478 -9.78 -15.29 -20.34
N ARG A 479 -10.92 -15.38 -21.04
CA ARG A 479 -10.99 -15.88 -22.42
C ARG A 479 -10.28 -14.96 -23.41
N VAL A 480 -10.57 -13.65 -23.34
CA VAL A 480 -9.94 -12.62 -24.20
C VAL A 480 -8.43 -12.62 -24.00
N HIS A 481 -7.97 -12.68 -22.76
CA HIS A 481 -6.55 -12.79 -22.45
C HIS A 481 -5.94 -14.07 -23.04
N ALA A 482 -6.61 -15.22 -22.88
CA ALA A 482 -6.11 -16.48 -23.44
C ALA A 482 -5.98 -16.43 -24.97
N ILE A 483 -6.98 -15.87 -25.67
CA ILE A 483 -6.97 -15.70 -27.12
C ILE A 483 -5.86 -14.76 -27.58
N SER A 484 -5.71 -13.59 -26.95
CA SER A 484 -4.64 -12.64 -27.27
C SER A 484 -3.26 -13.29 -27.10
N GLN A 485 -3.03 -14.02 -26.00
CA GLN A 485 -1.76 -14.73 -25.80
C GLN A 485 -1.51 -15.82 -26.85
N LEU A 486 -2.55 -16.57 -27.27
CA LEU A 486 -2.42 -17.55 -28.35
C LEU A 486 -2.13 -16.89 -29.70
N LEU A 487 -2.80 -15.78 -30.03
CA LEU A 487 -2.54 -15.00 -31.24
C LEU A 487 -1.09 -14.49 -31.26
N LYS A 488 -0.63 -13.89 -30.16
CA LYS A 488 0.78 -13.48 -30.00
C LYS A 488 1.71 -14.68 -30.21
N ALA A 489 1.44 -15.81 -29.57
CA ALA A 489 2.25 -17.02 -29.70
C ALA A 489 2.36 -17.53 -31.15
N TYR A 490 1.27 -17.49 -31.94
CA TYR A 490 1.29 -17.93 -33.34
C TYR A 490 1.87 -16.88 -34.31
N CYS A 491 1.77 -15.59 -34.00
CA CYS A 491 2.09 -14.52 -34.95
C CYS A 491 3.46 -13.89 -34.70
N LEU A 492 3.89 -13.81 -33.44
CA LEU A 492 5.09 -13.09 -33.00
C LEU A 492 6.22 -14.02 -32.56
N TYR A 493 5.96 -15.31 -32.36
CA TYR A 493 6.95 -16.27 -31.86
C TYR A 493 7.13 -17.44 -32.83
N GLU A 494 8.30 -17.52 -33.45
CA GLU A 494 8.68 -18.57 -34.39
C GLU A 494 9.57 -19.61 -33.70
N LYS A 495 9.13 -20.86 -33.80
CA LYS A 495 9.87 -22.01 -33.26
C LYS A 495 11.21 -22.14 -33.98
N ASP A 496 12.25 -22.47 -33.21
CA ASP A 496 13.64 -22.63 -33.65
C ASP A 496 14.32 -21.32 -34.10
N ASN A 497 13.66 -20.17 -33.87
CA ASN A 497 14.21 -18.83 -34.05
C ASN A 497 14.12 -18.04 -32.73
N GLU A 498 12.90 -17.84 -32.22
CA GLU A 498 12.64 -17.07 -30.98
C GLU A 498 12.53 -17.98 -29.74
N TYR A 499 12.19 -19.27 -29.91
CA TYR A 499 12.16 -20.24 -28.82
C TYR A 499 12.41 -21.67 -29.30
N VAL A 500 12.84 -22.55 -28.39
CA VAL A 500 12.91 -24.01 -28.61
C VAL A 500 12.16 -24.78 -27.54
N VAL A 501 11.70 -25.99 -27.86
CA VAL A 501 11.04 -26.88 -26.89
C VAL A 501 11.97 -28.04 -26.55
N LYS A 502 12.44 -28.10 -25.29
CA LYS A 502 13.30 -29.17 -24.78
C LYS A 502 12.69 -29.77 -23.51
N GLU A 503 12.57 -31.09 -23.47
CA GLU A 503 12.03 -31.82 -22.31
C GLU A 503 10.67 -31.29 -21.81
N GLY A 504 9.81 -30.85 -22.74
CA GLY A 504 8.50 -30.29 -22.42
C GLY A 504 8.52 -28.86 -21.87
N LYS A 505 9.67 -28.17 -21.90
CA LYS A 505 9.83 -26.76 -21.51
C LYS A 505 10.18 -25.90 -22.72
N VAL A 506 9.64 -24.68 -22.74
CA VAL A 506 10.04 -23.62 -23.67
C VAL A 506 11.32 -22.98 -23.12
N VAL A 507 12.34 -22.84 -23.96
CA VAL A 507 13.65 -22.26 -23.65
C VAL A 507 13.98 -21.15 -24.64
#